data_AF-A0A3D4KVK0-F1
#
_entry.id   AF-A0A3D4KVK0-F1
#
_cell.length_a   1.000
_cell.length_b   1.000
_cell.length_c   1.000
_cell.angle_alpha   90.00
_cell.angle_beta   90.00
_cell.angle_gamma   90.00
#
_symmetry.space_group_name_H-M   'P 1'
#
loop_
_entity.id
_entity.type
_entity.pdbx_description
1 polymer ?
#
loop_
_entity_poly.entity_id
_entity_poly.type
_entity_poly.pdbx_seq_one_letter_code
_entity_poly.pdbx_strand_id
1 'polypeptide(L)'
;MKAKSIEDLKQYRIVKKKEMPDLNSKGYLLQHIKSGAKVFVVSNDDRNKVFYVAFRTPPADATGTPHILEHTVLCGSRKYKAKDPFIELA
;
A
#
# COMPACT_ATOMS: atom_id res chain seq x y z
N MET A 1 24.17 5.89 7.51
CA MET A 1 23.74 4.78 6.61
C MET A 1 23.11 5.41 5.37
N LYS A 2 23.60 5.14 4.15
CA LYS A 2 22.93 5.63 2.93
C LYS A 2 21.60 4.88 2.77
N ALA A 3 20.49 5.62 2.62
CA ALA A 3 19.22 5.02 2.25
C ALA A 3 19.37 4.35 0.87
N LYS A 4 18.91 3.10 0.73
CA LYS A 4 18.91 2.41 -0.57
C LYS A 4 17.93 3.11 -1.51
N SER A 5 18.32 3.32 -2.77
CA SER A 5 17.40 3.81 -3.79
C SER A 5 16.32 2.75 -4.05
N ILE A 6 15.15 3.17 -4.52
CA ILE A 6 14.10 2.26 -5.03
C ILE A 6 14.69 1.32 -6.10
N GLU A 7 15.66 1.80 -6.86
CA GLU A 7 16.35 1.05 -7.92
C GLU A 7 17.26 -0.06 -7.40
N ASP A 8 17.70 0.02 -6.14
CA ASP A 8 18.59 -0.97 -5.52
C ASP A 8 17.83 -2.14 -4.87
N LEU A 9 16.49 -2.09 -4.88
CA LEU A 9 15.64 -3.06 -4.20
C LEU A 9 15.50 -4.34 -5.02
N LYS A 10 16.41 -5.30 -4.78
CA LYS A 10 16.44 -6.61 -5.46
C LYS A 10 15.16 -7.45 -5.34
N GLN A 11 14.31 -7.17 -4.36
CA GLN A 11 13.03 -7.87 -4.16
C GLN A 11 11.92 -7.40 -5.10
N TYR A 12 12.15 -6.30 -5.84
CA TYR A 12 11.17 -5.67 -6.70
C TYR A 12 11.71 -5.54 -8.12
N ARG A 13 10.82 -5.73 -9.10
CA ARG A 13 11.06 -5.39 -10.49
C ARG A 13 10.45 -4.02 -10.76
N ILE A 14 11.22 -3.09 -11.34
CA ILE A 14 10.67 -1.85 -11.87
C ILE A 14 9.94 -2.16 -13.18
N VAL A 15 8.63 -1.96 -13.17
CA VAL A 15 7.77 -2.14 -14.36
C VAL A 15 7.75 -0.84 -15.18
N LYS A 16 7.67 0.31 -14.50
CA LYS A 16 7.65 1.62 -15.15
C LYS A 16 8.21 2.70 -14.22
N LYS A 17 8.89 3.67 -14.81
CA LYS A 17 9.36 4.89 -14.15
C LYS A 17 8.94 6.06 -15.02
N LYS A 18 8.35 7.11 -14.44
CA LYS A 18 7.89 8.28 -15.19
C LYS A 18 7.94 9.53 -14.32
N GLU A 19 8.43 10.63 -14.89
CA GLU A 19 8.22 11.96 -14.30
C GLU A 19 6.74 12.37 -14.46
N MET A 20 6.19 13.02 -13.44
CA MET A 20 4.80 13.49 -13.39
C MET A 20 4.79 14.98 -13.04
N PRO A 21 5.06 15.86 -14.03
CA PRO A 21 5.24 17.30 -13.81
C PRO A 21 4.00 17.95 -13.17
N ASP A 22 2.80 17.54 -13.59
CA ASP A 22 1.53 18.07 -13.07
C ASP A 22 1.34 17.83 -11.57
N LEU A 23 2.06 16.84 -11.01
CA LEU A 23 2.06 16.51 -9.58
C LEU A 23 3.38 16.89 -8.90
N ASN A 24 4.32 17.55 -9.60
CA ASN A 24 5.70 17.79 -9.12
C ASN A 24 6.35 16.53 -8.53
N SER A 25 6.11 15.38 -9.16
CA SER A 25 6.40 14.08 -8.57
C SER A 25 7.05 13.13 -9.57
N LYS A 26 7.66 12.08 -9.03
CA LYS A 26 8.21 10.96 -9.79
C LYS A 26 7.48 9.67 -9.47
N GLY A 27 6.88 9.07 -10.48
CA GLY A 27 6.11 7.83 -10.38
C GLY A 27 6.97 6.59 -10.64
N TYR A 28 6.85 5.60 -9.77
CA TYR A 28 7.42 4.26 -9.95
C TYR A 28 6.32 3.21 -9.85
N LEU A 29 6.18 2.38 -10.87
CA LEU A 29 5.39 1.16 -10.81
C LEU A 29 6.33 -0.02 -10.63
N LEU A 30 6.19 -0.72 -9.51
CA LEU A 30 7.00 -1.85 -9.10
C LEU A 30 6.14 -3.11 -9.02
N GLN A 31 6.77 -4.27 -9.19
CA GLN A 31 6.19 -5.57 -8.91
C GLN A 31 7.07 -6.33 -7.92
N HIS A 32 6.51 -6.75 -6.79
CA HIS A 32 7.22 -7.59 -5.83
C HIS A 32 7.45 -8.99 -6.42
N ILE A 33 8.70 -9.45 -6.44
CA ILE A 33 9.08 -10.69 -7.14
C ILE A 33 8.41 -11.90 -6.51
N LYS A 34 8.35 -11.98 -5.17
CA LYS A 34 7.85 -13.17 -4.48
C LYS A 34 6.32 -13.28 -4.51
N SER A 35 5.60 -12.18 -4.28
CA SER A 35 4.12 -12.22 -4.18
C SER A 35 3.40 -11.79 -5.46
N GLY A 36 4.10 -11.18 -6.42
CA GLY A 36 3.50 -10.58 -7.60
C GLY A 36 2.74 -9.27 -7.33
N ALA A 37 2.69 -8.80 -6.08
CA ALA A 37 1.98 -7.58 -5.71
C ALA A 37 2.52 -6.35 -6.46
N LYS A 38 1.62 -5.49 -6.91
CA LYS A 38 1.97 -4.23 -7.55
C LYS A 38 2.12 -3.15 -6.47
N VAL A 39 3.18 -2.37 -6.57
CA VAL A 39 3.43 -1.23 -5.67
C VAL A 39 3.62 0.00 -6.54
N PHE A 40 2.81 1.02 -6.31
CA PHE A 40 2.96 2.31 -6.98
C PHE A 40 3.49 3.33 -5.96
N VAL A 41 4.60 3.98 -6.32
CA VAL A 41 5.26 4.99 -5.48
C VAL A 41 5.20 6.33 -6.21
N VAL A 42 4.72 7.34 -5.50
CA VAL A 42 4.78 8.75 -5.92
C VAL A 42 5.79 9.41 -4.99
N SER A 43 6.91 9.87 -5.56
CA SER A 43 8.00 10.50 -4.81
C SER A 43 8.05 11.99 -5.11
N ASN A 44 7.99 12.81 -4.08
CA ASN A 44 8.12 14.27 -4.14
C ASN A 44 8.73 14.78 -2.82
N ASP A 45 8.71 16.10 -2.62
CA ASP A 45 9.23 16.81 -1.45
C ASP A 45 8.19 17.05 -0.34
N ASP A 46 6.96 16.53 -0.49
CA ASP A 46 5.94 16.62 0.55
C ASP A 46 6.35 15.81 1.79
N ARG A 47 6.24 16.43 2.96
CA ARG A 47 6.54 15.81 4.25
C ARG A 47 5.39 14.93 4.74
N ASN A 48 4.17 15.19 4.28
CA ASN A 48 3.01 14.39 4.62
C ASN A 48 2.98 13.10 3.79
N LYS A 49 3.32 11.98 4.44
CA LYS A 49 3.41 10.68 3.78
C LYS A 49 2.10 9.93 3.93
N VAL A 50 1.61 9.40 2.82
CA VAL A 50 0.44 8.52 2.79
C VAL A 50 0.84 7.11 2.35
N PHE A 51 0.15 6.12 2.89
CA PHE A 51 0.23 4.73 2.45
C PHE A 51 -1.18 4.20 2.22
N TYR A 52 -1.36 3.42 1.16
CA TYR A 52 -2.62 2.77 0.83
C TYR A 52 -2.37 1.35 0.33
N VAL A 53 -3.32 0.47 0.61
CA VAL A 53 -3.37 -0.90 0.09
C VAL A 53 -4.77 -1.17 -0.44
N ALA A 54 -4.85 -1.77 -1.63
CA ALA A 54 -6.11 -2.07 -2.31
C ALA A 54 -6.22 -3.56 -2.58
N PHE A 55 -7.45 -4.09 -2.42
CA PHE A 55 -7.82 -5.43 -2.83
C PHE A 55 -9.01 -5.35 -3.80
N ARG A 56 -9.03 -6.22 -4.81
CA ARG A 56 -10.17 -6.32 -5.72
C ARG A 56 -11.26 -7.16 -5.06
N THR A 57 -12.38 -6.53 -4.69
CA THR A 57 -13.47 -7.15 -3.91
C THR A 57 -14.84 -7.04 -4.59
N PRO A 58 -15.06 -7.65 -5.76
CA PRO A 58 -16.39 -7.68 -6.38
C PRO A 58 -17.37 -8.46 -5.48
N PRO A 59 -18.50 -7.85 -5.05
CA PRO A 59 -19.46 -8.55 -4.22
C PRO A 59 -20.17 -9.63 -5.03
N ALA A 60 -20.38 -10.81 -4.43
CA ALA A 60 -21.16 -11.89 -5.05
C ALA A 60 -22.69 -11.68 -4.86
N ASP A 61 -23.07 -10.92 -3.84
CA ASP A 61 -24.45 -10.66 -3.43
C ASP A 61 -24.56 -9.34 -2.64
N ALA A 62 -25.77 -9.03 -2.14
CA ALA A 62 -26.06 -7.82 -1.38
C ALA A 62 -25.87 -7.95 0.15
N THR A 63 -25.14 -8.98 0.63
CA THR A 63 -24.92 -9.18 2.08
C THR A 63 -23.98 -8.15 2.69
N GLY A 64 -23.24 -7.40 1.87
CA GLY A 64 -22.25 -6.43 2.33
C GLY A 64 -20.94 -7.07 2.82
N THR A 65 -20.68 -8.33 2.49
CA THR A 65 -19.48 -9.07 2.94
C THR A 65 -18.16 -8.30 2.80
N PRO A 66 -17.83 -7.61 1.68
CA PRO A 66 -16.60 -6.82 1.59
C PRO A 66 -16.52 -5.66 2.60
N HIS A 67 -17.65 -5.01 2.88
CA HIS A 67 -17.71 -3.91 3.84
C HIS A 67 -17.56 -4.43 5.27
N ILE A 68 -18.23 -5.54 5.62
CA ILE A 68 -18.03 -6.19 6.93
C ILE A 68 -16.56 -6.60 7.11
N LEU A 69 -15.94 -7.13 6.05
CA LEU A 69 -14.52 -7.51 6.08
C LEU A 69 -13.62 -6.30 6.35
N GLU A 70 -13.87 -5.16 5.71
CA GLU A 70 -13.11 -3.92 5.92
C GLU A 70 -13.07 -3.50 7.40
N HIS A 71 -14.22 -3.50 8.09
CA HIS A 71 -14.27 -3.18 9.52
C HIS A 71 -13.57 -4.25 10.37
N THR A 72 -13.85 -5.52 10.10
CA THR A 72 -13.39 -6.61 10.97
C THR A 72 -11.89 -6.87 10.90
N VAL A 73 -11.22 -6.58 9.77
CA VAL A 73 -9.75 -6.69 9.68
C VAL A 73 -9.01 -5.65 10.51
N LEU A 74 -9.71 -4.60 10.97
CA LEU A 74 -9.15 -3.56 11.85
C LEU A 74 -9.32 -3.89 13.35
N CYS A 75 -10.07 -4.93 13.70
CA CYS A 75 -10.32 -5.39 15.07
C CYS A 75 -9.28 -6.39 15.60
N GLY A 76 -8.03 -6.31 15.13
CA GLY A 76 -6.94 -7.16 15.60
C GLY A 76 -6.20 -7.91 14.50
N SER A 77 -5.02 -8.43 14.85
CA SER A 77 -4.21 -9.28 13.97
C SER A 77 -3.40 -10.29 14.78
N ARG A 78 -2.78 -11.27 14.10
CA ARG A 78 -1.88 -12.23 14.77
C ARG A 78 -0.74 -11.55 15.55
N LYS A 79 -0.25 -10.40 15.04
CA LYS A 79 0.86 -9.65 15.65
C LYS A 79 0.37 -8.63 16.69
N TYR A 80 -0.76 -7.99 16.44
CA TYR A 80 -1.36 -6.97 17.30
C TYR A 80 -2.72 -7.47 17.80
N LYS A 81 -2.73 -8.13 18.96
CA LYS A 81 -3.91 -8.81 19.54
C LYS A 81 -4.84 -7.89 20.33
N ALA A 82 -4.58 -6.58 20.34
CA ALA A 82 -5.52 -5.62 20.91
C ALA A 82 -6.87 -5.74 20.19
N LYS A 83 -7.95 -5.40 20.91
CA LYS A 83 -9.32 -5.55 20.41
C LYS A 83 -9.60 -4.61 19.24
N ASP A 84 -9.18 -3.35 19.34
CA ASP A 84 -9.43 -2.32 18.33
C ASP A 84 -8.14 -1.53 18.02
N PRO A 85 -7.10 -2.17 17.48
CA PRO A 85 -5.78 -1.56 17.29
C PRO A 85 -5.81 -0.33 16.37
N PHE A 86 -6.80 -0.22 15.49
CA PHE A 86 -6.94 0.95 14.63
C PHE A 86 -7.41 2.19 15.40
N ILE A 87 -8.29 2.03 16.38
CA ILE A 87 -8.76 3.15 17.22
C ILE A 87 -7.61 3.67 18.09
N GLU A 88 -6.73 2.78 18.55
CA GLU A 88 -5.53 3.14 19.32
C GLU A 88 -4.49 3.95 18.50
N LEU A 89 -4.64 4.05 17.17
CA LEU A 89 -3.77 4.86 16.31
C LEU A 89 -4.26 6.30 16.11
N ALA A 90 -5.50 6.60 16.52
CA ALA A 90 -6.16 7.89 16.34
C ALA A 90 -5.81 8.92 17.42
#